data_AF-S2KEG8-F1
#
_entry.id   AF-S2KEG8-F1
#
_cell.length_a   1.000
_cell.length_b   1.000
_cell.length_c   1.000
_cell.angle_alpha   90.00
_cell.angle_beta   90.00
_cell.angle_gamma   90.00
#
_symmetry.space_group_name_H-M   'P 1'
#
loop_
_entity.id
_entity.type
_entity.pdbx_description
1 polymer ?
#
loop_
_entity_poly.entity_id
_entity_poly.type
_entity_poly.pdbx_seq_one_letter_code
_entity_poly.pdbx_strand_id
1 'polypeptide(L)'
;MPLGASKEGQEREQVVSVRLDDDRGASRLLTLPESLVGLLRYVELGIDRLELTQRAYHKGMAPIWELGASAEERILILHCQDRRWYLRCRLKAVKVH
;
A
#
# COMPACT_ATOMS: atom_id res chain seq x y z
N MET A 1 -38.90 -3.43 -21.26
CA MET A 1 -38.01 -3.40 -20.07
C MET A 1 -36.58 -3.60 -20.53
N PRO A 2 -35.65 -2.65 -20.39
CA PRO A 2 -34.25 -2.98 -20.21
C PRO A 2 -33.89 -2.85 -18.73
N LEU A 3 -33.35 -3.93 -18.19
CA LEU A 3 -32.82 -4.03 -16.82
C LEU A 3 -31.66 -3.04 -16.64
N GLY A 4 -31.60 -2.46 -15.45
CA GLY A 4 -30.79 -1.31 -15.10
C GLY A 4 -29.30 -1.49 -15.41
N ALA A 5 -28.71 -0.43 -15.94
CA ALA A 5 -27.28 -0.24 -15.90
C ALA A 5 -26.85 -0.10 -14.43
N SER A 6 -26.43 -1.19 -13.80
CA SER A 6 -25.59 -1.10 -12.60
C SER A 6 -24.24 -0.56 -13.03
N LYS A 7 -24.14 0.76 -13.18
CA LYS A 7 -22.88 1.47 -12.96
C LYS A 7 -22.64 1.45 -11.45
N GLU A 8 -22.30 0.29 -10.91
CA GLU A 8 -21.56 0.26 -9.64
C GLU A 8 -20.24 0.98 -9.95
N GLY A 9 -20.18 2.25 -9.55
CA GLY A 9 -18.95 3.03 -9.63
C GLY A 9 -17.88 2.23 -8.92
N GLN A 10 -16.86 1.81 -9.67
CA GLN A 10 -15.80 0.97 -9.14
C GLN A 10 -15.11 1.75 -8.01
N GLU A 11 -15.33 1.37 -6.76
CA GLU A 11 -14.67 1.99 -5.62
C GLU A 11 -13.21 1.54 -5.60
N ARG A 12 -12.28 2.49 -5.59
CA ARG A 12 -10.84 2.24 -5.44
C ARG A 12 -10.40 2.67 -4.05
N GLU A 13 -9.52 1.88 -3.45
CA GLU A 13 -8.84 2.28 -2.21
C GLU A 13 -7.57 3.07 -2.56
N GLN A 14 -7.55 4.36 -2.20
CA GLN A 14 -6.38 5.23 -2.34
C GLN A 14 -5.57 5.27 -1.04
N VAL A 15 -4.25 5.20 -1.13
CA VAL A 15 -3.37 5.35 0.04
C VAL A 15 -3.23 6.85 0.36
N VAL A 16 -3.53 7.23 1.60
CA VAL A 16 -3.51 8.64 2.04
C VAL A 16 -2.33 8.95 2.97
N SER A 17 -1.86 7.95 3.72
CA SER A 17 -0.70 8.11 4.60
C SER A 17 -0.02 6.78 4.85
N VAL A 18 1.29 6.80 5.03
CA VAL A 18 2.08 5.63 5.41
C VAL A 18 2.97 5.90 6.62
N ARG A 19 3.12 4.89 7.47
CA ARG A 19 4.21 4.79 8.44
C ARG A 19 5.03 3.55 8.13
N LEU A 20 6.35 3.67 8.23
CA LEU A 20 7.28 2.59 7.96
C LEU A 20 7.89 2.11 9.27
N ASP A 21 7.78 0.81 9.51
CA ASP A 21 8.42 0.10 10.60
C ASP A 21 9.29 -1.05 10.03
N ASP A 22 10.43 -1.31 10.66
CA ASP A 22 11.30 -2.47 10.35
C ASP A 22 11.09 -3.56 11.41
N ASP A 23 11.20 -4.83 11.02
CA ASP A 23 10.98 -5.97 11.94
C ASP A 23 11.92 -5.97 13.15
N ARG A 24 13.06 -5.26 13.04
CA ARG A 24 14.07 -5.15 14.10
C ARG A 24 13.75 -4.07 15.14
N GLY A 25 12.59 -3.42 15.06
CA GLY A 25 12.12 -2.44 16.06
C GLY A 25 13.00 -1.19 16.19
N ALA A 26 13.94 -0.98 15.27
CA ALA A 26 14.89 0.10 15.33
C ALA A 26 14.53 1.19 14.32
N SER A 27 13.95 2.29 14.80
CA SER A 27 13.97 3.60 14.13
C SER A 27 15.39 4.18 14.00
N ARG A 28 16.44 3.34 14.02
CA ARG A 28 17.83 3.74 13.80
C ARG A 28 18.11 3.65 12.32
N LEU A 29 17.88 4.75 11.59
CA LEU A 29 18.54 5.15 10.34
C LEU A 29 19.22 4.00 9.56
N LEU A 30 18.48 2.93 9.26
CA LEU A 30 18.94 1.90 8.34
C LEU A 30 18.72 2.50 6.97
N THR A 31 19.77 2.50 6.15
CA THR A 31 19.68 2.91 4.74
C THR A 31 18.54 2.10 4.13
N LEU A 32 17.44 2.78 3.85
CA LEU A 32 16.28 2.15 3.24
C LEU A 32 16.70 1.61 1.88
N PRO A 33 16.30 0.37 1.51
CA PRO A 33 16.51 -0.11 0.17
C PRO A 33 15.92 0.88 -0.83
N GLU A 34 16.64 1.19 -1.92
CA GLU A 34 16.16 2.12 -2.96
C GLU A 34 14.80 1.69 -3.53
N SER A 35 14.57 0.38 -3.58
CA SER A 35 13.31 -0.22 -3.97
C SER A 35 12.15 0.27 -3.08
N LEU A 36 12.37 0.37 -1.76
CA LEU A 36 11.38 0.81 -0.80
C LEU A 36 11.18 2.33 -0.82
N VAL A 37 12.28 3.10 -0.96
CA VAL A 37 12.21 4.57 -1.15
C VAL A 37 11.38 4.92 -2.38
N GLY A 38 11.58 4.18 -3.48
CA GLY A 38 10.79 4.37 -4.70
C GLY A 38 9.30 4.08 -4.49
N LEU A 39 8.93 3.09 -3.67
CA LEU A 39 7.53 2.81 -3.34
C LEU A 39 6.88 3.91 -2.50
N LEU A 40 7.60 4.44 -1.52
CA LEU A 40 7.11 5.51 -0.65
C LEU A 40 6.75 6.77 -1.43
N ARG A 41 7.53 7.13 -2.45
CA ARG A 41 7.22 8.29 -3.32
C ARG A 41 5.91 8.12 -4.07
N TYR A 42 5.57 6.91 -4.50
CA TYR A 42 4.29 6.64 -5.16
C TYR A 42 3.12 6.85 -4.21
N VAL A 43 3.29 6.53 -2.94
CA VAL A 43 2.26 6.78 -1.92
C VAL A 43 2.00 8.28 -1.74
N GLU A 44 3.05 9.11 -1.73
CA GLU A 44 2.89 10.58 -1.66
C GLU A 44 2.11 11.16 -2.84
N LEU A 45 2.15 10.48 -4.00
CA LEU A 45 1.39 10.85 -5.19
C LEU A 45 -0.08 10.38 -5.15
N GLY A 46 -0.52 9.75 -4.06
CA GLY A 46 -1.89 9.29 -3.88
C GLY A 46 -2.23 8.09 -4.78
N ILE A 47 -1.31 7.14 -4.94
CA ILE A 47 -1.55 5.93 -5.71
C ILE A 47 -2.56 5.00 -5.03
N ASP A 48 -3.28 4.22 -5.84
CA ASP A 48 -4.21 3.22 -5.34
C ASP A 48 -3.49 1.95 -4.84
N ARG A 49 -4.19 1.20 -3.98
CA ARG A 49 -3.67 -0.02 -3.36
C ARG A 49 -3.19 -1.05 -4.40
N LEU A 50 -3.90 -1.19 -5.52
CA LEU A 50 -3.60 -2.18 -6.55
C LEU A 50 -2.30 -1.82 -7.27
N GLU A 51 -2.16 -0.56 -7.68
CA GLU A 51 -0.96 -0.07 -8.33
C GLU A 51 0.27 -0.15 -7.39
N LEU A 52 0.10 0.18 -6.11
CA LEU A 52 1.18 0.02 -5.12
C LEU A 52 1.65 -1.45 -5.03
N THR A 53 0.70 -2.39 -5.04
CA THR A 53 0.99 -3.83 -5.02
C THR A 53 1.75 -4.26 -6.27
N GLN A 54 1.32 -3.85 -7.46
CA GLN A 54 1.99 -4.17 -8.72
C GLN A 54 3.42 -3.62 -8.76
N ARG A 55 3.62 -2.38 -8.30
CA ARG A 55 4.95 -1.76 -8.24
C ARG A 55 5.87 -2.45 -7.25
N ALA A 56 5.35 -2.96 -6.13
CA ALA A 56 6.14 -3.74 -5.18
C ALA A 56 6.67 -5.04 -5.84
N TYR A 57 5.80 -5.78 -6.54
CA TYR A 57 6.21 -6.95 -7.31
C TYR A 57 7.28 -6.62 -8.37
N HIS A 58 7.11 -5.54 -9.14
CA HIS A 58 8.11 -5.11 -10.14
C HIS A 58 9.48 -4.78 -9.53
N LYS A 59 9.54 -4.44 -8.24
CA LYS A 59 10.77 -4.17 -7.51
C LYS A 59 11.31 -5.40 -6.76
N GLY A 60 10.80 -6.59 -7.05
CA GLY A 60 11.23 -7.84 -6.43
C GLY A 60 10.81 -7.99 -4.97
N MET A 61 9.81 -7.24 -4.52
CA MET A 61 9.23 -7.38 -3.18
C MET A 61 7.97 -8.25 -3.26
N ALA A 62 7.73 -9.05 -2.22
CA ALA A 62 6.48 -9.77 -2.04
C ALA A 62 5.55 -8.98 -1.11
N PRO A 63 4.57 -8.22 -1.64
CA PRO A 63 3.61 -7.47 -0.85
C PRO A 63 2.51 -8.36 -0.27
N ILE A 64 2.29 -8.26 1.04
CA ILE A 64 1.17 -8.90 1.75
C ILE A 64 0.37 -7.79 2.42
N TRP A 65 -0.96 -7.84 2.29
CA TRP A 65 -1.84 -6.87 2.93
C TRP A 65 -2.57 -7.50 4.11
N GLU A 66 -2.44 -6.89 5.29
CA GLU A 66 -3.18 -7.25 6.49
C GLU A 66 -4.12 -6.11 6.90
N LEU A 67 -5.14 -6.46 7.68
CA LEU A 67 -6.03 -5.48 8.31
C LEU A 67 -5.31 -4.83 9.49
N GLY A 68 -5.38 -3.50 9.58
CA GLY A 68 -4.88 -2.78 10.74
C GLY A 68 -5.88 -2.72 11.89
N ALA A 69 -5.64 -1.83 12.83
CA ALA A 69 -6.49 -1.64 14.01
C ALA A 69 -7.84 -0.97 13.67
N SER A 70 -7.95 -0.31 12.51
CA SER A 70 -9.18 0.32 12.05
C SER A 70 -9.60 -0.16 10.66
N ALA A 71 -10.87 0.04 10.31
CA ALA A 71 -11.42 -0.33 8.99
C ALA A 71 -10.71 0.35 7.82
N GLU A 72 -10.14 1.53 8.04
CA GLU A 72 -9.37 2.31 7.07
C GLU A 72 -7.87 1.99 7.10
N GLU A 73 -7.40 1.25 8.10
CA GLU A 73 -5.99 0.89 8.21
C GLU A 73 -5.72 -0.45 7.52
N ARG A 74 -4.66 -0.46 6.72
CA ARG A 74 -4.07 -1.68 6.17
C ARG A 74 -2.58 -1.69 6.45
N ILE A 75 -2.02 -2.86 6.66
CA ILE A 75 -0.59 -3.04 6.85
C ILE A 75 -0.08 -3.74 5.59
N LEU A 76 0.73 -3.05 4.80
CA LEU A 76 1.46 -3.60 3.68
C LEU A 76 2.81 -4.12 4.19
N ILE A 77 2.95 -5.43 4.25
CA ILE A 77 4.20 -6.10 4.59
C ILE A 77 4.96 -6.34 3.30
N LEU A 78 6.18 -5.78 3.21
CA LEU A 78 7.08 -5.95 2.09
C LEU A 78 8.25 -6.82 2.51
N HIS A 79 8.36 -7.97 1.88
CA HIS A 79 9.51 -8.84 2.04
C HIS A 79 10.54 -8.50 0.97
N CYS A 80 11.77 -8.17 1.38
CA CYS A 80 12.89 -7.90 0.49
C CYS A 80 14.15 -8.53 1.09
N GLN A 81 14.75 -9.50 0.38
CA GLN A 81 15.90 -10.26 0.87
C GLN A 81 15.60 -10.89 2.24
N ASP A 82 16.49 -10.75 3.22
CA ASP A 82 16.34 -11.27 4.59
C ASP A 82 15.63 -10.29 5.54
N ARG A 83 14.93 -9.28 5.02
CA ARG A 83 14.26 -8.25 5.81
C ARG A 83 12.79 -8.10 5.45
N ARG A 84 12.01 -7.71 6.46
CA ARG A 84 10.59 -7.40 6.35
C ARG A 84 10.36 -5.97 6.77
N TRP A 85 9.67 -5.24 5.90
CA TRP A 85 9.26 -3.87 6.15
C TRP A 85 7.76 -3.81 6.27
N TYR A 86 7.29 -3.06 7.24
CA TYR A 86 5.87 -2.91 7.55
C TYR A 86 5.46 -1.47 7.21
N LEU A 87 4.65 -1.33 6.17
CA LEU A 87 4.05 -0.07 5.76
C LEU A 87 2.63 -0.03 6.29
N ARG A 88 2.39 0.72 7.38
CA ARG A 88 1.05 0.99 7.87
C ARG A 88 0.42 2.06 6.99
N CYS A 89 -0.49 1.65 6.13
CA CYS A 89 -1.23 2.49 5.20
C CYS A 89 -2.59 2.87 5.79
N ARG A 90 -2.99 4.12 5.63
CA ARG A 90 -4.40 4.51 5.73
C ARG A 90 -4.99 4.60 4.33
N LEU A 91 -6.05 3.83 4.09
CA LEU A 91 -6.77 3.80 2.83
C LEU A 91 -8.06 4.61 2.92
N LYS A 92 -8.38 5.30 1.82
CA LYS A 92 -9.65 5.99 1.65
C LYS A 92 -10.35 5.44 0.42
N ALA A 93 -11.64 5.12 0.55
CA ALA A 93 -12.46 4.76 -0.61
C ALA A 93 -12.66 6.00 -1.51
N VAL A 94 -12.37 5.85 -2.79
CA VAL A 94 -12.53 6.87 -3.82
C VAL A 94 -13.43 6.32 -4.90
N LYS A 95 -14.47 7.08 -5.25
CA LYS A 95 -15.36 6.74 -6.36
C LYS A 95 -14.67 7.06 -7.67
N VAL A 96 -14.55 6.07 -8.54
CA VAL A 96 -14.13 6.28 -9.93
C VAL A 96 -15.37 6.63 -10.74
N HIS A 97 -15.33 7.78 -11.42
CA HIS A 97 -16.41 8.30 -12.28
C HIS A 97 -16.32 7.74 -13.69
#